data_AF-A0A7L0K8Y0-F1
#
_entry.id   AF-A0A7L0K8Y0-F1
#
_cell.length_a   1.000
_cell.length_b   1.000
_cell.length_c   1.000
_cell.angle_alpha   90.00
_cell.angle_beta   90.00
_cell.angle_gamma   90.00
#
_symmetry.space_group_name_H-M   'P 1'
#
loop_
_entity.id
_entity.type
_entity.pdbx_description
1 polymer ?
#
loop_
_entity_poly.entity_id
_entity_poly.type
_entity_poly.pdbx_seq_one_letter_code
_entity_poly.pdbx_strand_id
1 'polypeptide(L)'
;LRIYEEGKKSIPEHPYLFENDVEICLIGGSYKSPVERFWNGNNVMYILQKAGDNEGSDPMEESKPDDGLYASELLPKQSTGPVALSVRRAKQLISLYTMIQNPNMTHLKISELVALPPLWIRCDGSDPECTCWLGAEPLKAGNKITGINIYMVTCDGPTADKTCFANLEELKTAHKVKHHSSIVMTKGFARYELIRAAAIEDTIVESESNICIDIVWNTVDKILQTPPLISAATLNITLESGDPRSPVYQLYRELQFLLTLAEGLKTGVTEWPEPLESESAFELVQEFLTDLKKKLDGYCISGNKNETENIKCDTASVDSSIKSIFSERGDLDFAEQLWCKMRSKCVSSYQELIDCFTLILKSLEHGEVQPWIHQGSSSLLSKLIQQSYHG
;
A
#
# COMPACT_ATOMS: atom_id res chain seq x y z
N LEU A 1 -6.10 -20.85 -21.53
CA LEU A 1 -5.99 -22.18 -20.89
C LEU A 1 -4.69 -22.32 -20.09
N ARG A 2 -3.51 -22.27 -20.73
CA ARG A 2 -2.20 -22.39 -20.04
C ARG A 2 -2.09 -21.50 -18.79
N ILE A 3 -2.33 -20.20 -18.96
CA ILE A 3 -2.33 -19.21 -17.86
C ILE A 3 -3.27 -19.60 -16.72
N TYR A 4 -4.44 -20.19 -17.02
CA TYR A 4 -5.39 -20.60 -16.00
C TYR A 4 -4.96 -21.88 -15.27
N GLU A 5 -4.41 -22.86 -15.98
CA GLU A 5 -3.88 -24.08 -15.34
C GLU A 5 -2.64 -23.79 -14.49
N GLU A 6 -1.78 -22.86 -14.90
CA GLU A 6 -0.67 -22.36 -14.08
C GLU A 6 -1.21 -21.57 -12.88
N GLY A 7 -2.18 -20.68 -13.10
CA GLY A 7 -2.84 -19.88 -12.06
C GLY A 7 -3.55 -20.68 -10.97
N LYS A 8 -4.01 -21.91 -11.26
CA LYS A 8 -4.55 -22.82 -10.25
C LYS A 8 -3.50 -23.27 -9.23
N LYS A 9 -2.22 -23.32 -9.63
CA LYS A 9 -1.10 -23.69 -8.74
C LYS A 9 -0.54 -22.46 -8.03
N SER A 10 -0.32 -21.40 -8.78
CA SER A 10 0.20 -20.12 -8.30
C SER A 10 -0.16 -19.02 -9.30
N ILE A 11 -0.67 -17.90 -8.83
CA ILE A 11 -0.97 -16.74 -9.69
C ILE A 11 0.36 -16.22 -10.25
N PRO A 12 0.48 -16.02 -11.58
CA PRO A 12 1.70 -15.50 -12.20
C PRO A 12 2.02 -14.09 -11.69
N GLU A 13 3.29 -13.83 -11.34
CA GLU A 13 3.75 -12.50 -10.89
C GLU A 13 3.82 -11.47 -12.02
N HIS A 14 3.91 -11.93 -13.28
CA HIS A 14 4.02 -11.08 -14.46
C HIS A 14 2.91 -11.34 -15.48
N PRO A 15 2.45 -10.28 -16.18
CA PRO A 15 1.47 -10.42 -17.25
C PRO A 15 2.04 -11.23 -18.42
N TYR A 16 1.17 -11.97 -19.11
CA TYR A 16 1.53 -12.68 -20.33
C TYR A 16 1.39 -11.76 -21.54
N LEU A 17 2.41 -11.72 -22.39
CA LEU A 17 2.34 -11.01 -23.66
C LEU A 17 1.61 -11.85 -24.71
N PHE A 18 0.66 -11.24 -25.42
CA PHE A 18 -0.07 -11.82 -26.54
C PHE A 18 0.04 -10.89 -27.76
N GLU A 19 0.44 -11.46 -28.90
CA GLU A 19 0.62 -10.75 -30.18
C GLU A 19 1.50 -9.48 -30.10
N ASN A 20 2.33 -9.38 -29.05
CA ASN A 20 3.23 -8.26 -28.71
C ASN A 20 2.56 -6.93 -28.36
N ASP A 21 1.24 -6.80 -28.51
CA ASP A 21 0.49 -5.56 -28.25
C ASP A 21 -0.44 -5.67 -27.02
N VAL A 22 -0.69 -6.89 -26.52
CA VAL A 22 -1.64 -7.15 -25.44
C VAL A 22 -0.97 -7.84 -24.25
N GLU A 23 -1.17 -7.30 -23.06
CA GLU A 23 -0.87 -7.94 -21.79
C GLU A 23 -2.10 -8.65 -21.23
N ILE A 24 -1.93 -9.88 -20.78
CA ILE A 24 -2.96 -10.73 -20.16
C ILE A 24 -2.56 -10.97 -18.70
N CYS A 25 -3.34 -10.41 -17.77
CA CYS A 25 -3.24 -10.68 -16.35
C CYS A 25 -4.34 -11.66 -15.93
N LEU A 26 -3.99 -12.71 -15.19
CA LEU A 26 -4.99 -13.53 -14.50
C LEU A 26 -5.13 -12.99 -13.07
N ILE A 27 -6.32 -12.51 -12.74
CA ILE A 27 -6.66 -12.08 -11.38
C ILE A 27 -7.39 -13.21 -10.70
N GLY A 28 -6.97 -13.53 -9.48
CA GLY A 28 -7.61 -14.49 -8.59
C GLY A 28 -7.18 -14.28 -7.14
N GLY A 29 -7.83 -14.95 -6.19
CA GLY A 29 -7.43 -14.91 -4.78
C GLY A 29 -7.74 -13.59 -4.08
N SER A 30 -6.79 -13.07 -3.31
CA SER A 30 -6.91 -11.85 -2.47
C SER A 30 -6.59 -10.53 -3.18
N TYR A 31 -6.25 -10.57 -4.48
CA TYR A 31 -5.96 -9.36 -5.25
C TYR A 31 -7.25 -8.64 -5.64
N LYS A 32 -7.34 -7.34 -5.35
CA LYS A 32 -8.49 -6.50 -5.72
C LYS A 32 -8.62 -6.43 -7.24
N SER A 33 -9.74 -6.92 -7.77
CA SER A 33 -10.03 -6.83 -9.20
C SER A 33 -10.44 -5.41 -9.62
N PRO A 34 -9.96 -4.89 -10.76
CA PRO A 34 -10.34 -3.56 -11.23
C PRO A 34 -11.81 -3.45 -11.61
N VAL A 35 -12.50 -4.57 -11.87
CA VAL A 35 -13.91 -4.60 -12.24
C VAL A 35 -14.85 -4.79 -11.04
N GLU A 36 -14.33 -5.09 -9.84
CA GLU A 36 -15.14 -5.19 -8.60
C GLU A 36 -15.95 -3.92 -8.30
N ARG A 37 -15.50 -2.77 -8.83
CA ARG A 37 -16.20 -1.48 -8.67
C ARG A 37 -17.58 -1.47 -9.30
N PHE A 38 -17.83 -2.28 -10.33
CA PHE A 38 -19.08 -2.28 -11.08
C PHE A 38 -19.62 -3.68 -11.42
N TRP A 39 -18.85 -4.74 -11.18
CA TRP A 39 -19.23 -6.11 -11.49
C TRP A 39 -19.02 -7.03 -10.28
N ASN A 40 -20.10 -7.65 -9.83
CA ASN A 40 -20.16 -8.56 -8.67
C ASN A 40 -20.08 -10.04 -9.09
N GLY A 41 -19.24 -10.37 -10.08
CA GLY A 41 -19.16 -11.70 -10.65
C GLY A 41 -18.05 -12.58 -10.07
N ASN A 42 -17.56 -13.52 -10.88
CA ASN A 42 -16.62 -14.56 -10.48
C ASN A 42 -15.28 -14.02 -9.93
N ASN A 43 -14.69 -14.75 -8.97
CA ASN A 43 -13.45 -14.35 -8.27
C ASN A 43 -12.18 -14.54 -9.10
N VAL A 44 -12.25 -15.29 -10.20
CA VAL A 44 -11.12 -15.51 -11.10
C VAL A 44 -11.48 -15.03 -12.49
N MET A 45 -10.66 -14.17 -13.08
CA MET A 45 -10.90 -13.57 -14.40
C MET A 45 -9.60 -13.17 -15.09
N TYR A 46 -9.67 -13.02 -16.41
CA TYR A 46 -8.60 -12.44 -17.22
C TYR A 46 -8.84 -10.95 -17.42
N ILE A 47 -7.81 -10.14 -17.19
CA ILE A 47 -7.78 -8.71 -17.56
C ILE A 47 -6.80 -8.52 -18.71
N LEU A 48 -7.27 -7.92 -19.80
CA LEU A 48 -6.47 -7.56 -20.95
C LEU A 48 -6.29 -6.05 -21.01
N GLN A 49 -5.06 -5.65 -21.29
CA GLN A 49 -4.66 -4.26 -21.46
C GLN A 49 -3.58 -4.15 -22.53
N LYS A 50 -3.27 -2.93 -22.97
CA LYS A 50 -2.19 -2.70 -23.94
C LYS A 50 -0.85 -2.97 -23.25
N ALA A 51 0.04 -3.67 -23.94
CA ALA A 51 1.39 -3.92 -23.45
C ALA A 51 2.17 -2.61 -23.30
N GLY A 52 2.91 -2.47 -22.19
CA GLY A 52 3.87 -1.39 -22.04
C GLY A 52 5.03 -1.55 -23.02
N ASP A 53 5.48 -0.46 -23.64
CA ASP A 53 6.69 -0.47 -24.46
C ASP A 53 7.90 -0.74 -23.54
N ASN A 54 8.22 -2.01 -23.33
CA ASN A 54 9.51 -2.40 -22.77
C ASN A 54 10.56 -2.11 -23.86
N GLU A 55 11.11 -0.89 -23.88
CA GLU A 55 12.39 -0.61 -24.54
C GLU A 55 13.50 -1.39 -23.79
N GLY A 56 13.59 -2.66 -24.13
CA GLY A 56 14.67 -3.58 -23.79
C GLY A 56 15.15 -4.23 -25.09
N SER A 57 15.71 -3.43 -25.98
CA SER A 57 16.42 -3.91 -27.17
C SER A 57 17.65 -3.04 -27.38
N ASP A 58 18.79 -3.56 -26.98
CA ASP A 58 20.09 -3.17 -27.51
C ASP A 58 20.86 -4.49 -27.82
N PRO A 59 21.77 -4.55 -28.81
CA PRO A 59 22.77 -3.50 -29.02
C PRO A 59 23.12 -3.13 -30.49
N MET A 60 23.80 -1.98 -30.59
CA MET A 60 24.91 -1.68 -31.52
C MET A 60 24.57 -1.07 -32.89
N GLU A 61 24.79 0.24 -33.04
CA GLU A 61 25.78 0.79 -33.99
C GLU A 61 26.11 2.27 -33.68
N GLU A 62 27.38 2.62 -33.87
CA GLU A 62 28.10 3.82 -33.43
C GLU A 62 27.71 5.12 -34.15
N SER A 63 27.74 6.26 -33.44
CA SER A 63 28.48 7.46 -33.88
C SER A 63 28.52 8.61 -32.85
N LYS A 64 29.60 8.60 -32.05
CA LYS A 64 30.49 9.71 -31.59
C LYS A 64 29.96 11.00 -30.91
N PRO A 65 30.83 11.65 -30.10
CA PRO A 65 30.46 12.42 -28.91
C PRO A 65 30.48 13.94 -29.11
N ASP A 66 29.73 14.69 -28.31
CA ASP A 66 30.18 16.00 -27.87
C ASP A 66 29.59 16.39 -26.50
N ASP A 67 30.39 17.14 -25.76
CA ASP A 67 30.32 17.50 -24.34
C ASP A 67 29.08 18.31 -23.93
N GLY A 68 28.61 18.15 -22.68
CA GLY A 68 27.71 19.14 -22.07
C GLY A 68 26.88 18.68 -20.87
N LEU A 69 27.45 18.83 -19.67
CA LEU A 69 26.78 19.20 -18.40
C LEU A 69 25.74 18.23 -17.79
N TYR A 70 26.17 17.69 -16.64
CA TYR A 70 25.38 17.12 -15.55
C TYR A 70 24.16 17.97 -15.18
N ALA A 71 23.00 17.30 -15.10
CA ALA A 71 21.89 17.46 -14.14
C ALA A 71 20.54 17.31 -14.87
N SER A 72 20.03 16.08 -14.90
CA SER A 72 18.59 15.85 -14.99
C SER A 72 18.27 14.68 -14.09
N GLU A 73 17.97 15.09 -12.86
CA GLU A 73 16.98 14.52 -11.95
C GLU A 73 16.51 13.11 -12.29
N LEU A 74 16.86 12.20 -11.37
CA LEU A 74 16.18 10.95 -11.12
C LEU A 74 14.69 11.22 -10.87
N LEU A 75 13.93 11.42 -11.93
CA LEU A 75 12.49 11.26 -11.89
C LEU A 75 12.23 9.80 -11.54
N PRO A 76 11.43 9.50 -10.51
CA PRO A 76 10.91 8.15 -10.32
C PRO A 76 10.25 7.77 -11.64
N LYS A 77 10.60 6.59 -12.19
CA LYS A 77 9.83 6.00 -13.28
C LYS A 77 8.39 5.89 -12.78
N GLN A 78 7.54 6.85 -13.14
CA GLN A 78 6.09 6.70 -13.06
C GLN A 78 5.79 5.44 -13.84
N SER A 79 5.46 4.35 -13.13
CA SER A 79 4.89 3.18 -13.78
C SER A 79 3.68 3.70 -14.54
N THR A 80 3.77 3.72 -15.86
CA THR A 80 2.70 4.20 -16.72
C THR A 80 1.48 3.38 -16.35
N GLY A 81 0.44 4.04 -15.83
CA GLY A 81 -0.77 3.35 -15.40
C GLY A 81 -1.32 2.44 -16.50
N PRO A 82 -2.16 1.46 -16.16
CA PRO A 82 -2.60 0.46 -17.11
C PRO A 82 -3.21 1.09 -18.37
N VAL A 83 -2.63 0.77 -19.54
CA VAL A 83 -2.97 1.41 -20.81
C VAL A 83 -4.11 0.65 -21.50
N ALA A 84 -5.10 1.38 -22.00
CA ALA A 84 -6.27 0.79 -22.65
C ALA A 84 -6.01 0.39 -24.12
N LEU A 85 -6.75 -0.61 -24.60
CA LEU A 85 -6.76 -1.01 -26.01
C LEU A 85 -7.84 -0.24 -26.78
N SER A 86 -7.67 -0.13 -28.10
CA SER A 86 -8.75 0.40 -28.95
C SER A 86 -9.99 -0.49 -28.88
N VAL A 87 -11.17 0.14 -28.87
CA VAL A 87 -12.46 -0.59 -28.86
C VAL A 87 -12.55 -1.60 -30.00
N ARG A 88 -11.99 -1.30 -31.17
CA ARG A 88 -11.94 -2.21 -32.32
C ARG A 88 -11.14 -3.47 -32.01
N ARG A 89 -9.95 -3.32 -31.42
CA ARG A 89 -9.09 -4.44 -31.02
C ARG A 89 -9.74 -5.25 -29.91
N ALA A 90 -10.35 -4.60 -28.91
CA ALA A 90 -11.07 -5.27 -27.85
C ALA A 90 -12.24 -6.13 -28.40
N LYS A 91 -13.04 -5.62 -29.34
CA LYS A 91 -14.12 -6.38 -30.01
C LYS A 91 -13.59 -7.61 -30.77
N GLN A 92 -12.42 -7.51 -31.42
CA GLN A 92 -11.79 -8.66 -32.07
C GLN A 92 -11.40 -9.75 -31.06
N LEU A 93 -10.82 -9.37 -29.92
CA LEU A 93 -10.39 -10.28 -28.87
C LEU A 93 -11.59 -10.95 -28.17
N ILE A 94 -12.66 -10.20 -27.89
CA ILE A 94 -13.93 -10.76 -27.40
C ILE A 94 -14.51 -11.76 -28.39
N SER A 95 -14.49 -11.44 -29.69
CA SER A 95 -14.97 -12.34 -30.74
C SER A 95 -14.16 -13.63 -30.81
N LEU A 96 -12.83 -13.53 -30.70
CA LEU A 96 -11.92 -14.68 -30.64
C LEU A 96 -12.23 -15.56 -29.43
N TYR A 97 -12.35 -14.97 -28.24
CA TYR A 97 -12.71 -15.69 -27.02
C TYR A 97 -14.06 -16.39 -27.15
N THR A 98 -15.05 -15.71 -27.73
CA THR A 98 -16.39 -16.25 -27.98
C THR A 98 -16.34 -17.47 -28.92
N MET A 99 -15.58 -17.39 -30.02
CA MET A 99 -15.43 -18.51 -30.95
C MET A 99 -14.72 -19.71 -30.30
N ILE A 100 -13.71 -19.46 -29.47
CA ILE A 100 -12.98 -20.52 -28.76
C ILE A 100 -13.89 -21.23 -27.75
N GLN A 101 -14.79 -20.52 -27.07
CA GLN A 101 -15.72 -21.07 -26.09
C GLN A 101 -17.00 -21.67 -26.73
N ASN A 102 -17.19 -21.53 -28.05
CA ASN A 102 -18.37 -22.04 -28.76
C ASN A 102 -18.23 -23.54 -29.08
N PRO A 103 -19.14 -24.40 -28.57
CA PRO A 103 -19.11 -25.84 -28.86
C PRO A 103 -19.43 -26.19 -30.31
N ASN A 104 -20.10 -25.30 -31.05
CA ASN A 104 -20.43 -25.50 -32.47
C ASN A 104 -19.30 -25.11 -33.42
N MET A 105 -18.21 -24.54 -32.91
CA MET A 105 -17.07 -24.16 -33.74
C MET A 105 -16.17 -25.38 -33.99
N THR A 106 -15.63 -25.50 -35.20
CA THR A 106 -14.69 -26.58 -35.52
C THR A 106 -13.32 -26.27 -34.92
N HIS A 107 -12.91 -27.07 -33.94
CA HIS A 107 -11.62 -26.92 -33.26
C HIS A 107 -10.58 -27.86 -33.86
N LEU A 108 -9.51 -27.31 -34.45
CA LEU A 108 -8.46 -28.11 -35.09
C LEU A 108 -7.42 -28.66 -34.10
N LYS A 109 -7.18 -27.95 -33.00
CA LYS A 109 -6.11 -28.26 -32.02
C LYS A 109 -6.63 -28.54 -30.60
N ILE A 110 -7.92 -28.30 -30.34
CA ILE A 110 -8.52 -28.44 -29.01
C ILE A 110 -9.42 -29.67 -29.06
N SER A 111 -9.02 -30.72 -28.34
CA SER A 111 -9.76 -31.98 -28.24
C SER A 111 -10.92 -31.90 -27.24
N GLU A 112 -10.73 -31.17 -26.13
CA GLU A 112 -11.74 -31.00 -25.09
C GLU A 112 -11.93 -29.52 -24.75
N LEU A 113 -13.19 -29.08 -24.75
CA LEU A 113 -13.58 -27.71 -24.48
C LEU A 113 -13.70 -27.49 -22.97
N VAL A 114 -12.76 -26.74 -22.41
CA VAL A 114 -12.79 -26.32 -21.00
C VAL A 114 -13.33 -24.90 -20.91
N ALA A 115 -14.29 -24.71 -20.01
CA ALA A 115 -14.91 -23.42 -19.79
C ALA A 115 -13.97 -22.50 -18.99
N LEU A 116 -13.45 -21.47 -19.68
CA LEU A 116 -12.44 -20.56 -19.16
C LEU A 116 -13.02 -19.52 -18.18
N PRO A 117 -12.18 -18.88 -17.35
CA PRO A 117 -12.57 -17.69 -16.59
C PRO A 117 -13.11 -16.57 -17.49
N PRO A 118 -13.99 -15.69 -16.96
CA PRO A 118 -14.45 -14.49 -17.66
C PRO A 118 -13.27 -13.64 -18.15
N LEU A 119 -13.46 -12.99 -19.30
CA LEU A 119 -12.49 -12.13 -19.95
C LEU A 119 -12.97 -10.69 -19.88
N TRP A 120 -12.14 -9.77 -19.38
CA TRP A 120 -12.41 -8.33 -19.36
C TRP A 120 -11.28 -7.57 -20.04
N ILE A 121 -11.62 -6.58 -20.86
CA ILE A 121 -10.67 -5.81 -21.66
C ILE A 121 -10.85 -4.32 -21.38
N ARG A 122 -9.77 -3.63 -21.01
CA ARG A 122 -9.74 -2.17 -20.89
C ARG A 122 -9.82 -1.52 -22.27
N CYS A 123 -10.78 -0.61 -22.44
CA CYS A 123 -11.03 0.08 -23.69
C CYS A 123 -10.77 1.59 -23.57
N ASP A 124 -10.31 2.20 -24.66
CA ASP A 124 -9.88 3.61 -24.70
C ASP A 124 -11.03 4.62 -24.83
N GLY A 125 -12.28 4.17 -24.97
CA GLY A 125 -13.45 5.05 -25.12
C GLY A 125 -13.47 5.84 -26.43
N SER A 126 -12.70 5.42 -27.44
CA SER A 126 -12.63 6.10 -28.75
C SER A 126 -13.91 5.99 -29.60
N ASP A 127 -14.86 5.15 -29.20
CA ASP A 127 -16.15 5.00 -29.86
C ASP A 127 -17.18 6.03 -29.38
N PRO A 128 -18.25 6.30 -30.16
CA PRO A 128 -19.25 7.31 -29.80
C PRO A 128 -19.99 7.05 -28.48
N GLU A 129 -19.99 5.81 -28.00
CA GLU A 129 -20.61 5.39 -26.74
C GLU A 129 -19.65 5.48 -25.55
N CYS A 130 -18.38 5.89 -25.76
CA CYS A 130 -17.35 6.02 -24.73
C CYS A 130 -17.15 4.71 -23.93
N THR A 131 -17.00 3.59 -24.62
CA THR A 131 -16.82 2.25 -24.03
C THR A 131 -15.48 2.16 -23.30
N CYS A 132 -15.53 1.96 -21.98
CA CYS A 132 -14.34 1.82 -21.13
C CYS A 132 -14.00 0.36 -20.79
N TRP A 133 -14.96 -0.55 -20.84
CA TRP A 133 -14.72 -2.00 -20.68
C TRP A 133 -15.59 -2.86 -21.58
N LEU A 134 -15.02 -3.96 -22.06
CA LEU A 134 -15.75 -5.07 -22.67
C LEU A 134 -15.49 -6.36 -21.90
N GLY A 135 -16.54 -7.11 -21.62
CA GLY A 135 -16.49 -8.36 -20.86
C GLY A 135 -17.13 -9.53 -21.61
N ALA A 136 -16.63 -10.74 -21.42
CA ALA A 136 -17.23 -11.98 -21.89
C ALA A 136 -17.18 -13.07 -20.81
N GLU A 137 -18.33 -13.60 -20.41
CA GLU A 137 -18.46 -14.66 -19.40
C GLU A 137 -19.15 -15.90 -20.00
N PRO A 138 -18.51 -17.09 -19.99
CA PRO A 138 -19.12 -18.30 -20.47
C PRO A 138 -20.17 -18.84 -19.50
N LEU A 139 -21.37 -19.09 -20.01
CA LEU A 139 -22.47 -19.73 -19.30
C LEU A 139 -22.33 -21.25 -19.34
N LYS A 140 -22.45 -21.90 -18.18
CA LYS A 140 -22.34 -23.35 -18.05
C LYS A 140 -23.66 -23.94 -17.58
N ALA A 141 -24.10 -25.03 -18.22
CA ALA A 141 -25.12 -25.93 -17.69
C ALA A 141 -24.46 -27.27 -17.38
N GLY A 142 -24.13 -27.49 -16.10
CA GLY A 142 -23.26 -28.59 -15.69
C GLY A 142 -21.85 -28.42 -16.29
N ASN A 143 -21.33 -29.47 -16.95
CA ASN A 143 -20.00 -29.44 -17.57
C ASN A 143 -19.97 -28.88 -18.99
N LYS A 144 -21.12 -28.47 -19.56
CA LYS A 144 -21.20 -27.98 -20.94
C LYS A 144 -21.39 -26.47 -20.98
N ILE A 145 -20.69 -25.81 -21.89
CA ILE A 145 -20.88 -24.39 -22.19
C ILE A 145 -22.12 -24.26 -23.05
N THR A 146 -23.10 -23.46 -22.61
CA THR A 146 -24.39 -23.28 -23.30
C THR A 146 -24.52 -21.93 -23.97
N GLY A 147 -23.68 -20.96 -23.60
CA GLY A 147 -23.73 -19.62 -24.15
C GLY A 147 -22.67 -18.72 -23.53
N ILE A 148 -22.70 -17.43 -23.87
CA ILE A 148 -21.75 -16.43 -23.38
C ILE A 148 -22.53 -15.14 -23.12
N ASN A 149 -22.32 -14.54 -21.95
CA ASN A 149 -22.76 -13.19 -21.65
C ASN A 149 -21.70 -12.21 -22.15
N ILE A 150 -22.12 -11.20 -22.91
CA ILE A 150 -21.25 -10.11 -23.35
C ILE A 150 -21.64 -8.84 -22.59
N TYR A 151 -20.66 -8.23 -21.96
CA TYR A 151 -20.80 -7.00 -21.18
C TYR A 151 -20.14 -5.83 -21.90
N MET A 152 -20.78 -4.68 -21.82
CA MET A 152 -20.27 -3.41 -22.31
C MET A 152 -20.48 -2.37 -21.22
N VAL A 153 -19.42 -1.65 -20.88
CA VAL A 153 -19.44 -0.62 -19.83
C VAL A 153 -19.01 0.69 -20.46
N THR A 154 -19.84 1.71 -20.26
CA THR A 154 -19.59 3.09 -20.66
C THR A 154 -19.45 3.95 -19.41
N CYS A 155 -18.71 5.05 -19.49
CA CYS A 155 -18.49 5.94 -18.36
C CYS A 155 -18.41 7.39 -18.82
N ASP A 156 -19.37 8.20 -18.38
CA ASP A 156 -19.43 9.65 -18.66
C ASP A 156 -18.65 10.48 -17.61
N GLY A 157 -17.94 9.82 -16.70
CA GLY A 157 -17.18 10.45 -15.63
C GLY A 157 -18.00 10.83 -14.38
N PRO A 158 -17.38 11.52 -13.42
CA PRO A 158 -18.06 11.91 -12.18
C PRO A 158 -19.09 13.01 -12.46
N THR A 159 -20.36 12.76 -12.12
CA THR A 159 -21.42 13.77 -12.18
C THR A 159 -21.87 14.16 -10.77
N ALA A 160 -21.90 15.46 -10.49
CA ALA A 160 -22.46 16.01 -9.25
C ALA A 160 -23.98 16.25 -9.36
N ASP A 161 -24.52 16.21 -10.59
CA ASP A 161 -25.93 16.50 -10.84
C ASP A 161 -26.80 15.25 -10.66
N LYS A 162 -27.74 15.34 -9.73
CA LYS A 162 -28.71 14.27 -9.45
C LYS A 162 -29.68 14.03 -10.60
N THR A 163 -29.79 14.98 -11.55
CA THR A 163 -30.66 14.82 -12.72
C THR A 163 -30.04 13.94 -13.81
N CYS A 164 -28.73 13.66 -13.75
CA CYS A 164 -28.06 12.76 -14.68
C CYS A 164 -28.34 11.27 -14.43
N PHE A 165 -28.96 10.91 -13.29
CA PHE A 165 -29.29 9.52 -13.00
C PHE A 165 -30.59 9.09 -13.68
N ALA A 166 -30.55 7.99 -14.43
CA ALA A 166 -31.74 7.35 -14.99
C ALA A 166 -32.73 6.96 -13.87
N ASN A 167 -34.03 6.88 -14.16
CA ASN A 167 -35.00 6.40 -13.17
C ASN A 167 -34.83 4.88 -12.93
N LEU A 168 -34.99 4.42 -11.69
CA LEU A 168 -34.91 2.99 -11.36
C LEU A 168 -35.94 2.15 -12.13
N GLU A 169 -37.15 2.67 -12.33
CA GLU A 169 -38.19 1.98 -13.09
C GLU A 169 -37.89 1.95 -14.60
N GLU A 170 -37.23 2.98 -15.13
CA GLU A 170 -36.74 2.98 -16.51
C GLU A 170 -35.65 1.92 -16.69
N LEU A 171 -34.73 1.77 -15.73
CA LEU A 171 -33.71 0.73 -15.77
C LEU A 171 -34.33 -0.68 -15.69
N LYS A 172 -35.32 -0.88 -14.80
CA LYS A 172 -36.06 -2.15 -14.71
C LYS A 172 -36.79 -2.47 -16.01
N THR A 173 -37.47 -1.49 -16.61
CA THR A 173 -38.19 -1.70 -17.87
C THR A 173 -37.25 -1.94 -19.04
N ALA A 174 -36.16 -1.18 -19.17
CA ALA A 174 -35.13 -1.41 -20.18
C ALA A 174 -34.52 -2.82 -20.07
N HIS A 175 -34.25 -3.30 -18.85
CA HIS A 175 -33.76 -4.67 -18.64
C HIS A 175 -34.81 -5.72 -19.04
N LYS A 176 -36.08 -5.54 -18.66
CA LYS A 176 -37.18 -6.45 -19.04
C LYS A 176 -37.35 -6.53 -20.56
N VAL A 177 -37.30 -5.40 -21.25
CA VAL A 177 -37.42 -5.33 -22.72
C VAL A 177 -36.22 -6.01 -23.38
N LYS A 178 -35.00 -5.69 -22.95
CA LYS A 178 -33.77 -6.23 -23.56
C LYS A 178 -33.66 -7.75 -23.40
N HIS A 179 -34.04 -8.29 -22.26
CA HIS A 179 -33.88 -9.71 -21.93
C HIS A 179 -35.19 -10.52 -21.93
N HIS A 180 -36.32 -9.91 -22.30
CA HIS A 180 -37.65 -10.54 -22.30
C HIS A 180 -38.00 -11.19 -20.95
N SER A 181 -37.60 -10.56 -19.84
CA SER A 181 -37.84 -11.07 -18.49
C SER A 181 -39.14 -10.54 -17.90
N SER A 182 -39.88 -11.38 -17.17
CA SER A 182 -41.09 -10.99 -16.43
C SER A 182 -40.79 -10.39 -15.05
N ILE A 183 -39.75 -10.89 -14.38
CA ILE A 183 -39.37 -10.52 -13.01
C ILE A 183 -37.95 -9.97 -13.02
N VAL A 184 -37.74 -8.86 -12.29
CA VAL A 184 -36.44 -8.24 -12.08
C VAL A 184 -36.23 -8.04 -10.59
N MET A 185 -35.08 -8.48 -10.11
CA MET A 185 -34.61 -8.21 -8.75
C MET A 185 -33.53 -7.14 -8.79
N THR A 186 -33.45 -6.33 -7.74
CA THR A 186 -32.46 -5.26 -7.60
C THR A 186 -31.54 -5.56 -6.43
N LYS A 187 -30.26 -5.19 -6.59
CA LYS A 187 -29.22 -5.29 -5.57
C LYS A 187 -28.51 -3.95 -5.49
N GLY A 188 -28.42 -3.39 -4.29
CA GLY A 188 -27.73 -2.14 -4.00
C GLY A 188 -26.31 -2.37 -3.54
N PHE A 189 -25.44 -1.42 -3.88
CA PHE A 189 -24.06 -1.34 -3.42
C PHE A 189 -23.74 0.13 -3.14
N ALA A 190 -23.11 0.40 -2.00
CA ALA A 190 -22.58 1.70 -1.66
C ALA A 190 -21.20 1.53 -1.02
N ARG A 191 -20.26 2.40 -1.39
CA ARG A 191 -18.93 2.46 -0.81
C ARG A 191 -18.75 3.80 -0.10
N TYR A 192 -18.36 3.75 1.17
CA TYR A 192 -18.04 4.92 1.99
C TYR A 192 -16.55 4.92 2.28
N GLU A 193 -15.86 5.96 1.85
CA GLU A 193 -14.46 6.20 2.20
C GLU A 193 -14.42 6.88 3.58
N LEU A 194 -13.84 6.21 4.58
CA LEU A 194 -13.75 6.71 5.95
C LEU A 194 -12.50 7.55 6.17
N ILE A 195 -11.40 7.15 5.53
CA ILE A 195 -10.13 7.85 5.61
C ILE A 195 -9.73 8.22 4.19
N ARG A 196 -9.74 9.53 3.90
CA ARG A 196 -9.20 10.10 2.66
C ARG A 196 -7.76 10.55 2.88
N ALA A 197 -6.94 10.54 1.82
CA ALA A 197 -5.64 11.21 1.82
C ALA A 197 -5.84 12.69 2.21
N ALA A 198 -5.30 13.09 3.36
CA ALA A 198 -5.19 14.49 3.74
C ALA A 198 -3.79 14.96 3.37
N ALA A 199 -3.67 16.11 2.70
CA ALA A 199 -2.38 16.76 2.52
C ALA A 199 -1.85 17.12 3.91
N ILE A 200 -0.77 16.47 4.34
CA ILE A 200 -0.02 16.85 5.52
C ILE A 200 1.18 17.64 4.99
N GLU A 201 1.29 18.91 5.38
CA GLU A 201 2.47 19.78 5.19
C GLU A 201 3.03 19.82 3.74
N ASP A 202 2.37 20.61 2.87
CA ASP A 202 2.83 21.07 1.54
C ASP A 202 3.39 20.03 0.55
N THR A 203 3.29 18.75 0.88
CA THR A 203 3.63 17.62 0.03
C THR A 203 2.41 16.71 -0.04
N ILE A 204 1.89 16.50 -1.25
CA ILE A 204 0.85 15.49 -1.48
C ILE A 204 1.55 14.14 -1.41
N VAL A 205 1.73 13.61 -0.21
CA VAL A 205 2.08 12.19 -0.06
C VAL A 205 0.82 11.41 -0.34
N GLU A 206 0.68 10.93 -1.58
CA GLU A 206 -0.34 9.96 -1.95
C GLU A 206 -0.08 8.66 -1.17
N SER A 207 -0.65 8.53 0.03
CA SER A 207 -0.59 7.25 0.75
C SER A 207 -1.65 6.30 0.20
N GLU A 208 -1.24 5.06 -0.04
CA GLU A 208 -2.12 3.99 -0.51
C GLU A 208 -3.04 3.44 0.61
N SER A 209 -2.84 3.84 1.87
CA SER A 209 -3.72 3.39 2.94
C SER A 209 -5.11 3.98 2.79
N ASN A 210 -6.10 3.11 2.83
CA ASN A 210 -7.50 3.48 2.68
C ASN A 210 -8.35 2.58 3.57
N ILE A 211 -9.26 3.20 4.30
CA ILE A 211 -10.32 2.50 5.02
C ILE A 211 -11.63 2.82 4.32
N CYS A 212 -12.22 1.80 3.68
CA CYS A 212 -13.50 1.88 3.00
C CYS A 212 -14.50 0.90 3.61
N ILE A 213 -15.77 1.30 3.66
CA ILE A 213 -16.88 0.39 3.99
C ILE A 213 -17.67 0.12 2.72
N ASP A 214 -17.79 -1.16 2.36
CA ASP A 214 -18.66 -1.63 1.29
C ASP A 214 -19.95 -2.16 1.89
N ILE A 215 -21.09 -1.61 1.49
CA ILE A 215 -22.40 -2.00 1.98
C ILE A 215 -23.25 -2.52 0.82
N VAL A 216 -23.79 -3.73 1.00
CA VAL A 216 -24.60 -4.44 0.01
C VAL A 216 -25.95 -4.79 0.59
N TRP A 217 -27.02 -4.55 -0.18
CA TRP A 217 -28.38 -4.93 0.19
C TRP A 217 -29.18 -5.40 -1.02
N ASN A 218 -30.26 -6.13 -0.77
CA ASN A 218 -31.20 -6.54 -1.80
C ASN A 218 -32.41 -5.59 -1.80
N THR A 219 -33.21 -5.65 -2.87
CA THR A 219 -34.46 -4.89 -3.02
C THR A 219 -34.25 -3.39 -2.86
N VAL A 220 -33.66 -2.77 -3.89
CA VAL A 220 -33.50 -1.32 -4.00
C VAL A 220 -34.83 -0.69 -4.40
N ASP A 221 -35.27 0.30 -3.62
CA ASP A 221 -36.52 1.04 -3.84
C ASP A 221 -36.29 2.35 -4.59
N LYS A 222 -35.15 3.01 -4.33
CA LYS A 222 -34.83 4.32 -4.90
C LYS A 222 -33.34 4.42 -5.23
N ILE A 223 -33.02 5.15 -6.29
CA ILE A 223 -31.64 5.52 -6.59
C ILE A 223 -31.12 6.48 -5.51
N LEU A 224 -29.87 6.27 -5.07
CA LEU A 224 -29.27 6.92 -3.91
C LEU A 224 -30.03 6.65 -2.59
N GLN A 225 -30.67 5.48 -2.47
CA GLN A 225 -31.21 5.00 -1.20
C GLN A 225 -30.08 4.80 -0.18
N THR A 226 -30.28 5.31 1.03
CA THR A 226 -29.40 5.01 2.16
C THR A 226 -29.49 3.51 2.48
N PRO A 227 -28.37 2.80 2.61
CA PRO A 227 -28.38 1.37 2.92
C PRO A 227 -29.18 1.09 4.20
N PRO A 228 -30.12 0.12 4.20
CA PRO A 228 -30.89 -0.24 5.39
C PRO A 228 -29.99 -0.89 6.45
N LEU A 229 -30.42 -0.90 7.72
CA LEU A 229 -29.63 -1.47 8.83
C LEU A 229 -29.39 -2.98 8.72
N ILE A 230 -30.22 -3.70 7.95
CA ILE A 230 -30.10 -5.14 7.69
C ILE A 230 -29.10 -5.46 6.57
N SER A 231 -28.39 -4.46 6.04
CA SER A 231 -27.42 -4.64 4.95
C SER A 231 -26.20 -5.43 5.41
N ALA A 232 -25.57 -6.14 4.48
CA ALA A 232 -24.25 -6.72 4.70
C ALA A 232 -23.19 -5.63 4.49
N ALA A 233 -22.33 -5.41 5.49
CA ALA A 233 -21.23 -4.45 5.42
C ALA A 233 -19.88 -5.16 5.52
N THR A 234 -18.93 -4.77 4.68
CA THR A 234 -17.54 -5.25 4.69
C THR A 234 -16.62 -4.06 4.87
N LEU A 235 -15.78 -4.10 5.93
CA LEU A 235 -14.76 -3.10 6.17
C LEU A 235 -13.48 -3.52 5.44
N ASN A 236 -13.12 -2.75 4.42
CA ASN A 236 -11.91 -2.93 3.62
C ASN A 236 -10.80 -2.02 4.17
N ILE A 237 -9.76 -2.63 4.72
CA ILE A 237 -8.61 -1.92 5.27
C ILE A 237 -7.41 -2.23 4.38
N THR A 238 -6.88 -1.22 3.69
CA THR A 238 -5.54 -1.26 3.11
C THR A 238 -4.67 -0.33 3.91
N LEU A 239 -3.53 -0.84 4.37
CA LEU A 239 -2.55 -0.08 5.14
C LEU A 239 -1.20 -0.19 4.46
N GLU A 240 -0.58 0.96 4.24
CA GLU A 240 0.78 1.10 3.78
C GLU A 240 1.73 1.18 4.98
N SER A 241 2.83 0.43 4.91
CA SER A 241 3.88 0.51 5.93
C SER A 241 4.49 1.90 5.93
N GLY A 242 4.49 2.56 7.08
CA GLY A 242 5.03 3.91 7.21
C GLY A 242 4.09 5.02 6.82
N ASP A 243 2.78 4.77 6.72
CA ASP A 243 1.81 5.84 6.52
C ASP A 243 1.95 6.93 7.62
N PRO A 244 2.21 8.19 7.24
CA PRO A 244 2.40 9.29 8.18
C PRO A 244 1.15 9.62 9.00
N ARG A 245 -0.04 9.20 8.55
CA ARG A 245 -1.31 9.34 9.30
C ARG A 245 -1.43 8.30 10.41
N SER A 246 -0.57 7.30 10.40
CA SER A 246 -0.59 6.25 11.40
C SER A 246 -0.19 6.81 12.77
N PRO A 247 -0.95 6.55 13.84
CA PRO A 247 -0.58 6.93 15.20
C PRO A 247 0.73 6.25 15.66
N VAL A 248 1.18 5.20 14.97
CA VAL A 248 2.46 4.52 15.23
C VAL A 248 3.57 4.93 14.24
N TYR A 249 3.38 6.00 13.47
CA TYR A 249 4.37 6.45 12.48
C TYR A 249 5.75 6.72 13.09
N GLN A 250 5.81 7.28 14.31
CA GLN A 250 7.09 7.51 14.99
C GLN A 250 7.83 6.20 15.29
N LEU A 251 7.11 5.16 15.74
CA LEU A 251 7.70 3.82 15.94
C LEU A 251 8.20 3.21 14.63
N TYR A 252 7.46 3.43 13.53
CA TYR A 252 7.92 3.00 12.21
C TYR A 252 9.23 3.69 11.80
N ARG A 253 9.37 5.00 12.04
CA ARG A 253 10.62 5.71 11.77
C ARG A 253 11.79 5.22 12.62
N GLU A 254 11.55 4.93 13.89
CA GLU A 254 12.56 4.32 14.76
C GLU A 254 12.99 2.95 14.25
N LEU A 255 12.03 2.12 13.81
CA LEU A 255 12.32 0.83 13.20
C LEU A 255 13.12 0.99 11.91
N GLN A 256 12.76 1.95 11.06
CA GLN A 256 13.49 2.23 9.82
C GLN A 256 14.95 2.61 10.10
N PHE A 257 15.17 3.48 11.10
CA PHE A 257 16.52 3.82 11.54
C PHE A 257 17.30 2.58 12.01
N LEU A 258 16.67 1.71 12.80
CA LEU A 258 17.30 0.47 13.25
C LEU A 258 17.66 -0.47 12.10
N LEU A 259 16.78 -0.59 11.10
CA LEU A 259 17.03 -1.39 9.89
C LEU A 259 18.20 -0.81 9.08
N THR A 260 18.27 0.51 8.93
CA THR A 260 19.39 1.18 8.27
C THR A 260 20.72 0.93 8.99
N LEU A 261 20.74 0.99 10.33
CA LEU A 261 21.93 0.64 11.11
C LEU A 261 22.32 -0.84 10.92
N ALA A 262 21.35 -1.75 10.94
CA ALA A 262 21.59 -3.18 10.76
C ALA A 262 22.15 -3.49 9.37
N GLU A 263 21.61 -2.87 8.31
CA GLU A 263 22.13 -3.04 6.96
C GLU A 263 23.51 -2.37 6.81
N GLY A 264 23.73 -1.20 7.41
CA GLY A 264 25.03 -0.54 7.44
C GLY A 264 26.12 -1.37 8.11
N LEU A 265 25.80 -2.09 9.19
CA LEU A 265 26.73 -3.05 9.81
C LEU A 265 27.06 -4.25 8.91
N LYS A 266 26.13 -4.63 8.03
CA LYS A 266 26.29 -5.76 7.11
C LYS A 266 27.04 -5.39 5.83
N THR A 267 26.80 -4.19 5.31
CA THR A 267 27.37 -3.71 4.03
C THR A 267 28.61 -2.83 4.22
N GLY A 268 28.80 -2.27 5.41
CA GLY A 268 29.84 -1.27 5.70
C GLY A 268 29.49 0.14 5.23
N VAL A 269 28.29 0.36 4.68
CA VAL A 269 27.82 1.66 4.19
C VAL A 269 26.48 2.00 4.86
N THR A 270 26.44 3.11 5.57
CA THR A 270 25.23 3.59 6.26
C THR A 270 24.78 4.91 5.67
N GLU A 271 23.55 4.96 5.18
CA GLU A 271 22.87 6.21 4.82
C GLU A 271 22.24 6.79 6.08
N TRP A 272 22.72 7.94 6.56
CA TRP A 272 22.20 8.56 7.77
C TRP A 272 20.91 9.32 7.48
N PRO A 273 19.86 9.18 8.31
CA PRO A 273 18.62 9.93 8.12
C PRO A 273 18.84 11.42 8.42
N GLU A 274 18.00 12.26 7.83
CA GLU A 274 17.98 13.69 8.15
C GLU A 274 17.57 13.93 9.61
N PRO A 275 18.31 14.75 10.37
CA PRO A 275 17.97 15.10 11.75
C PRO A 275 16.68 15.93 11.77
N LEU A 276 15.78 15.60 12.71
CA LEU A 276 14.50 16.28 12.88
C LEU A 276 14.53 17.32 13.99
N GLU A 277 15.42 17.12 14.95
CA GLU A 277 15.57 17.99 16.10
C GLU A 277 16.74 18.95 15.85
N SER A 278 16.61 20.18 16.34
CA SER A 278 17.65 21.20 16.23
C SER A 278 18.88 20.92 17.10
N GLU A 279 18.72 20.05 18.11
CA GLU A 279 19.78 19.67 19.05
C GLU A 279 20.55 18.46 18.53
N SER A 280 21.88 18.54 18.57
CA SER A 280 22.75 17.46 18.12
C SER A 280 22.77 16.30 19.12
N ALA A 281 23.03 15.07 18.64
CA ALA A 281 23.21 13.92 19.54
C ALA A 281 24.28 14.18 20.60
N PHE A 282 25.33 14.92 20.24
CA PHE A 282 26.42 15.27 21.16
C PHE A 282 25.92 16.12 22.35
N GLU A 283 25.12 17.15 22.08
CA GLU A 283 24.56 18.03 23.13
C GLU A 283 23.66 17.25 24.09
N LEU A 284 22.82 16.36 23.57
CA LEU A 284 21.93 15.52 24.39
C LEU A 284 22.70 14.53 25.26
N VAL A 285 23.77 13.92 24.72
CA VAL A 285 24.64 13.02 25.49
C VAL A 285 25.42 13.80 26.55
N GLN A 286 25.90 15.00 26.22
CA GLN A 286 26.59 15.86 27.16
C GLN A 286 25.67 16.29 28.30
N GLU A 287 24.46 16.76 28.01
CA GLU A 287 23.45 17.11 29.02
C GLU A 287 23.16 15.91 29.92
N PHE A 288 22.92 14.73 29.33
CA PHE A 288 22.66 13.50 30.06
C PHE A 288 23.79 13.14 31.04
N LEU A 289 25.05 13.21 30.60
CA LEU A 289 26.21 12.97 31.46
C LEU A 289 26.34 14.02 32.58
N THR A 290 26.08 15.29 32.28
CA THR A 290 26.12 16.34 33.32
C THR A 290 25.04 16.16 34.37
N ASP A 291 23.86 15.68 34.00
CA ASP A 291 22.78 15.40 34.94
C ASP A 291 23.07 14.16 35.80
N LEU A 292 23.70 13.14 35.24
CA LEU A 292 24.21 12.01 36.03
C LEU A 292 25.28 12.45 37.02
N LYS A 293 26.20 13.33 36.59
CA LYS A 293 27.23 13.91 37.46
C LYS A 293 26.61 14.73 38.60
N LYS A 294 25.63 15.60 38.32
CA LYS A 294 24.89 16.37 39.36
C LYS A 294 24.18 15.46 40.36
N LYS A 295 23.59 14.34 39.89
CA LYS A 295 22.95 13.34 40.76
C LYS A 295 23.97 12.64 41.66
N LEU A 296 25.17 12.36 41.14
CA LEU A 296 26.28 11.77 41.89
C LEU A 296 26.85 12.75 42.94
N ASP A 297 26.99 14.02 42.57
CA ASP A 297 27.50 15.11 43.42
C ASP A 297 26.46 15.58 44.47
N GLY A 298 25.29 14.95 44.55
CA GLY A 298 24.27 15.19 45.57
C GLY A 298 23.40 16.44 45.37
N TYR A 299 23.46 17.10 44.21
CA TYR A 299 22.64 18.28 43.90
C TYR A 299 21.25 17.86 43.40
N CYS A 300 20.38 17.39 44.31
CA CYS A 300 19.00 17.06 43.96
C CYS A 300 18.13 18.34 43.92
N ILE A 301 17.74 18.78 42.72
CA ILE A 301 16.46 19.47 42.52
C ILE A 301 15.55 18.47 41.81
N SER A 302 14.94 17.57 42.57
CA SER A 302 13.81 16.78 42.08
C SER A 302 12.57 17.68 42.10
N GLY A 303 12.34 18.40 40.99
CA GLY A 303 11.03 18.93 40.68
C GLY A 303 10.18 17.80 40.10
N ASN A 304 9.36 17.16 40.94
CA ASN A 304 8.27 16.31 40.49
C ASN A 304 7.30 17.18 39.67
N LYS A 305 7.50 17.24 38.34
CA LYS A 305 6.45 17.65 37.42
C LYS A 305 5.56 16.45 37.15
N ASN A 306 4.68 16.17 38.10
CA ASN A 306 3.48 15.40 37.82
C ASN A 306 2.53 16.32 37.03
N GLU A 307 2.73 16.41 35.72
CA GLU A 307 1.72 16.97 34.83
C GLU A 307 0.60 15.95 34.68
N THR A 308 -0.36 15.99 35.60
CA THR A 308 -1.71 15.48 35.35
C THR A 308 -2.36 16.36 34.30
N GLU A 309 -2.22 15.99 33.03
CA GLU A 309 -3.04 16.56 31.96
C GLU A 309 -4.48 16.05 32.08
N ASN A 310 -5.41 16.99 32.23
CA ASN A 310 -6.85 16.74 32.14
C ASN A 310 -7.18 16.26 30.72
N ILE A 311 -7.57 15.00 30.60
CA ILE A 311 -8.02 14.41 29.34
C ILE A 311 -9.38 15.00 28.97
N LYS A 312 -9.40 15.82 27.91
CA LYS A 312 -10.63 16.24 27.21
C LYS A 312 -10.72 15.45 25.91
N CYS A 313 -11.82 14.69 25.77
CA CYS A 313 -12.13 13.79 24.67
C CYS A 313 -12.15 14.47 23.29
N ASP A 314 -11.45 13.90 22.31
CA ASP A 314 -12.05 13.11 21.21
C ASP A 314 -10.99 12.59 20.21
N THR A 315 -9.79 13.17 20.16
CA THR A 315 -8.61 12.63 19.43
C THR A 315 -7.57 12.00 20.36
N ALA A 316 -7.38 12.57 21.56
CA ALA A 316 -6.45 12.06 22.57
C ALA A 316 -6.82 10.66 23.10
N SER A 317 -8.07 10.21 22.95
CA SER A 317 -8.52 8.88 23.41
C SER A 317 -7.97 7.74 22.57
N VAL A 318 -7.75 7.96 21.27
CA VAL A 318 -7.20 6.94 20.36
C VAL A 318 -5.68 6.88 20.54
N ASP A 319 -5.02 8.03 20.58
CA ASP A 319 -3.58 8.11 20.88
C ASP A 319 -3.23 7.55 22.26
N SER A 320 -4.05 7.82 23.29
CA SER A 320 -3.84 7.21 24.61
C SER A 320 -4.10 5.70 24.63
N SER A 321 -5.08 5.21 23.85
CA SER A 321 -5.33 3.76 23.71
C SER A 321 -4.17 3.05 23.01
N ILE A 322 -3.59 3.66 21.98
CA ILE A 322 -2.44 3.08 21.26
C ILE A 322 -1.15 3.19 22.09
N LYS A 323 -0.93 4.33 22.76
CA LYS A 323 0.14 4.48 23.75
C LYS A 323 0.03 3.46 24.88
N SER A 324 -1.19 3.06 25.27
CA SER A 324 -1.37 2.02 26.29
C SER A 324 -0.95 0.62 25.79
N ILE A 325 -1.16 0.32 24.49
CA ILE A 325 -0.69 -0.93 23.87
C ILE A 325 0.85 -0.96 23.81
N PHE A 326 1.48 0.19 23.55
CA PHE A 326 2.93 0.36 23.56
C PHE A 326 3.41 1.05 24.84
N SER A 327 2.95 0.57 26.00
CA SER A 327 3.35 1.14 27.29
C SER A 327 4.88 1.22 27.39
N GLU A 328 5.41 2.43 27.56
CA GLU A 328 6.85 2.65 27.67
C GLU A 328 7.37 2.05 28.98
N ARG A 329 8.43 1.26 28.87
CA ARG A 329 9.12 0.71 30.03
C ARG A 329 9.88 1.84 30.71
N GLY A 330 9.54 2.12 31.98
CA GLY A 330 10.11 3.23 32.74
C GLY A 330 11.45 2.93 33.44
N ASP A 331 11.78 1.65 33.64
CA ASP A 331 13.01 1.22 34.31
C ASP A 331 14.15 0.99 33.30
N LEU A 332 14.54 2.05 32.58
CA LEU A 332 15.63 2.01 31.61
C LEU A 332 16.99 2.13 32.32
N ASP A 333 17.95 1.27 31.97
CA ASP A 333 19.33 1.41 32.43
C ASP A 333 20.11 2.47 31.64
N PHE A 334 21.38 2.68 31.98
CA PHE A 334 22.21 3.68 31.31
C PHE A 334 22.33 3.47 29.80
N ALA A 335 22.51 2.23 29.34
CA ALA A 335 22.67 1.94 27.91
C ALA A 335 21.35 2.17 27.15
N GLU A 336 20.22 1.84 27.79
CA GLU A 336 18.88 2.07 27.24
C GLU A 336 18.51 3.55 27.22
N GLN A 337 18.83 4.31 28.28
CA GLN A 337 18.64 5.76 28.30
C GLN A 337 19.51 6.46 27.26
N LEU A 338 20.76 6.01 27.10
CA LEU A 338 21.65 6.50 26.05
C LEU A 338 21.07 6.22 24.67
N TRP A 339 20.57 5.01 24.44
CA TRP A 339 19.86 4.68 23.20
C TRP A 339 18.66 5.60 22.97
N CYS A 340 17.83 5.86 23.99
CA CYS A 340 16.69 6.78 23.85
C CYS A 340 17.09 8.21 23.49
N LYS A 341 18.28 8.68 23.91
CA LYS A 341 18.83 9.99 23.57
C LYS A 341 19.48 10.02 22.19
N MET A 342 20.04 8.89 21.74
CA MET A 342 20.73 8.80 20.46
C MET A 342 19.85 8.26 19.30
N ARG A 343 18.68 7.66 19.58
CA ARG A 343 17.83 7.03 18.57
C ARG A 343 17.11 8.07 17.68
N SER A 344 17.06 7.75 16.39
CA SER A 344 16.24 8.30 15.26
C SER A 344 16.04 9.80 15.08
N LYS A 345 16.50 10.65 16.00
CA LYS A 345 16.24 12.09 15.96
C LYS A 345 17.49 12.96 15.92
N CYS A 346 18.63 12.42 16.32
CA CYS A 346 19.79 13.26 16.67
C CYS A 346 21.12 12.80 16.06
N VAL A 347 21.27 11.52 15.65
CA VAL A 347 22.50 11.03 15.02
C VAL A 347 22.35 11.13 13.51
N SER A 348 23.06 12.10 12.94
CA SER A 348 23.09 12.42 11.51
C SER A 348 24.39 11.99 10.82
N SER A 349 25.39 11.52 11.58
CA SER A 349 26.66 11.07 11.02
C SER A 349 27.40 10.04 11.87
N TYR A 350 28.32 9.32 11.23
CA TYR A 350 29.27 8.43 11.93
C TYR A 350 30.20 9.20 12.89
N GLN A 351 30.57 10.44 12.55
CA GLN A 351 31.45 11.25 13.38
C GLN A 351 30.77 11.61 14.71
N GLU A 352 29.48 11.94 14.70
CA GLU A 352 28.72 12.21 15.92
C GLU A 352 28.68 11.01 16.86
N LEU A 353 28.61 9.79 16.33
CA LEU A 353 28.73 8.58 17.16
C LEU A 353 30.10 8.47 17.82
N ILE A 354 31.17 8.72 17.07
CA ILE A 354 32.54 8.73 17.62
C ILE A 354 32.63 9.75 18.74
N ASP A 355 32.13 10.96 18.52
CA ASP A 355 32.24 12.06 19.47
C ASP A 355 31.43 11.75 20.75
N CYS A 356 30.21 11.23 20.61
CA CYS A 356 29.36 10.80 21.72
C CYS A 356 30.03 9.67 22.54
N PHE A 357 30.51 8.61 21.90
CA PHE A 357 31.16 7.51 22.60
C PHE A 357 32.50 7.92 23.22
N THR A 358 33.25 8.80 22.57
CA THR A 358 34.49 9.36 23.13
C THR A 358 34.21 10.16 24.41
N LEU A 359 33.14 10.95 24.43
CA LEU A 359 32.71 11.70 25.60
C LEU A 359 32.35 10.75 26.76
N ILE A 360 31.57 9.71 26.49
CA ILE A 360 31.16 8.72 27.49
C ILE A 360 32.38 7.97 28.07
N LEU A 361 33.28 7.50 27.22
CA LEU A 361 34.48 6.78 27.66
C LEU A 361 35.37 7.67 28.53
N LYS A 362 35.56 8.95 28.15
CA LYS A 362 36.28 9.90 28.99
C LYS A 362 35.61 10.07 30.35
N SER A 363 34.29 10.28 30.41
CA SER A 363 33.61 10.44 31.70
C SER A 363 33.67 9.18 32.58
N LEU A 364 33.71 7.97 31.98
CA LEU A 364 33.94 6.72 32.71
C LEU A 364 35.38 6.58 33.21
N GLU A 365 36.38 6.88 32.38
CA GLU A 365 37.82 6.82 32.74
C GLU A 365 38.16 7.79 33.87
N HIS A 366 37.57 8.99 33.87
CA HIS A 366 37.78 9.99 34.90
C HIS A 366 36.92 9.73 36.17
N GLY A 367 36.09 8.68 36.16
CA GLY A 367 35.23 8.33 37.29
C GLY A 367 34.16 9.37 37.60
N GLU A 368 33.79 10.23 36.64
CA GLU A 368 32.83 11.32 36.82
C GLU A 368 31.38 10.82 36.94
N VAL A 369 31.12 9.61 36.45
CA VAL A 369 29.81 8.97 36.44
C VAL A 369 29.94 7.50 36.88
N GLN A 370 28.93 7.00 37.60
CA GLN A 370 28.81 5.60 38.01
C GLN A 370 27.47 5.02 37.54
N PRO A 371 27.31 4.75 36.24
CA PRO A 371 26.02 4.37 35.66
C PRO A 371 25.62 2.90 35.89
N TRP A 372 24.37 2.69 36.31
CA TRP A 372 23.82 1.35 36.50
C TRP A 372 23.39 0.68 35.18
N ILE A 373 23.57 -0.65 35.10
CA ILE A 373 23.20 -1.51 33.96
C ILE A 373 22.43 -2.74 34.46
N HIS A 374 21.44 -3.21 33.70
CA HIS A 374 20.76 -4.47 33.99
C HIS A 374 21.67 -5.69 33.94
N GLN A 375 21.35 -6.70 34.74
CA GLN A 375 22.04 -7.99 34.69
C GLN A 375 21.75 -8.71 33.37
N GLY A 376 22.80 -9.28 32.76
CA GLY A 376 22.68 -10.07 31.52
C GLY A 376 23.05 -9.32 30.24
N SER A 377 23.39 -8.03 30.29
CA SER A 377 23.86 -7.26 29.14
C SER A 377 25.21 -7.79 28.62
N SER A 378 25.28 -8.06 27.31
CA SER A 378 26.49 -8.57 26.63
C SER A 378 27.15 -7.54 25.70
N SER A 379 26.67 -6.29 25.70
CA SER A 379 27.18 -5.23 24.83
C SER A 379 28.61 -4.82 25.23
N LEU A 380 29.39 -4.29 24.28
CA LEU A 380 30.74 -3.80 24.56
C LEU A 380 30.72 -2.68 25.62
N LEU A 381 29.79 -1.74 25.50
CA LEU A 381 29.63 -0.64 26.46
C LEU A 381 29.34 -1.16 27.88
N SER A 382 28.52 -2.20 28.02
CA SER A 382 28.24 -2.78 29.35
C SER A 382 29.48 -3.38 30.01
N LYS A 383 30.35 -4.02 29.22
CA LYS A 383 31.63 -4.57 29.71
C LYS A 383 32.59 -3.46 30.13
N LEU A 384 32.67 -2.37 29.37
CA LEU A 384 33.53 -1.23 29.67
C LEU A 384 33.09 -0.51 30.96
N ILE A 385 31.79 -0.34 31.17
CA ILE A 385 31.26 0.23 32.42
C ILE A 385 31.55 -0.69 33.62
N GLN A 386 31.42 -2.02 33.45
CA GLN A 386 31.81 -2.96 34.50
C GLN A 386 33.30 -2.89 34.84
N GLN A 387 34.15 -2.71 33.83
CA GLN A 387 35.60 -2.55 34.02
C GLN A 387 35.94 -1.24 34.73
N SER A 388 35.28 -0.12 34.41
CA SER A 388 35.55 1.16 35.07
C SER A 388 35.28 1.15 36.57
N TYR A 389 34.41 0.24 37.06
CA TYR A 389 34.21 0.04 38.49
C TYR A 389 35.33 -0.73 39.20
N HIS A 390 36.10 -1.52 38.45
CA HIS A 390 37.09 -2.44 39.00
C HIS A 390 38.54 -1.98 38.80
N GLY A 391 38.77 -0.92 38.01
CA GLY A 391 40.10 -0.34 37.77
C GLY A 391 40.79 -0.93 36.55
#